data_AF-A0A419YPX5-F1
#
_entry.id   AF-A0A419YPX5-F1
#
_cell.length_a   1.000
_cell.length_b   1.000
_cell.length_c   1.000
_cell.angle_alpha   90.00
_cell.angle_beta   90.00
_cell.angle_gamma   90.00
#
_symmetry.space_group_name_H-M   'P 1'
#
loop_
_entity.id
_entity.type
_entity.pdbx_description
1 polymer ?
#
loop_
_entity_poly.entity_id
_entity_poly.type
_entity_poly.pdbx_seq_one_letter_code
_entity_poly.pdbx_strand_id
1 'polypeptide(L)'
;MTDLGHRAHGEVLSRPGTSAAPLRPADRAGQEYAVQRLASAEVGEFPEVLHQLVSSDFGAVSRLHELVSAAAQWCQDHGVRRYGAELDALAERITEVGEELHLVNEGLAGELAGRSEQLAAAVSRSPAHPARRPSPAASVSASPVRLGAPVPGRRSGR
;
A
#
# COMPACT_ATOMS: atom_id res chain seq x y z
N MET A 1 -23.48 -67.50 15.92
CA MET A 1 -22.80 -66.67 16.93
C MET A 1 -21.31 -66.94 16.77
N THR A 2 -20.44 -66.03 16.34
CA THR A 2 -20.48 -64.56 16.41
C THR A 2 -19.54 -63.99 15.34
N ASP A 3 -19.99 -62.89 14.77
CA ASP A 3 -19.40 -62.06 13.74
C ASP A 3 -18.11 -61.37 14.24
N LEU A 4 -17.01 -61.46 13.48
CA LEU A 4 -15.77 -60.71 13.75
C LEU A 4 -15.88 -59.34 13.09
N GLY A 5 -16.46 -58.40 13.84
CA GLY A 5 -16.56 -56.99 13.47
C GLY A 5 -15.19 -56.38 13.21
N HIS A 6 -14.98 -56.05 11.94
CA HIS A 6 -13.85 -55.29 11.40
C HIS A 6 -13.87 -53.87 11.98
N ARG A 7 -13.03 -53.62 12.99
CA ARG A 7 -12.89 -52.30 13.62
C ARG A 7 -12.11 -51.38 12.68
N ALA A 8 -12.84 -50.52 11.97
CA ALA A 8 -12.31 -49.43 11.20
C ALA A 8 -11.45 -48.51 12.09
N HIS A 9 -10.16 -48.42 11.80
CA HIS A 9 -9.30 -47.34 12.27
C HIS A 9 -9.65 -46.10 11.44
N GLY A 10 -10.55 -45.27 11.97
CA GLY A 10 -10.70 -43.90 11.50
C GLY A 10 -9.46 -43.11 11.89
N GLU A 11 -8.51 -42.97 10.97
CA GLU A 11 -7.48 -41.94 11.02
C GLU A 11 -8.18 -40.57 11.00
N VAL A 12 -8.36 -40.00 12.19
CA VAL A 12 -8.65 -38.59 12.34
C VAL A 12 -7.36 -37.85 11.97
N LEU A 13 -7.28 -37.45 10.71
CA LEU A 13 -6.36 -36.43 10.23
C LEU A 13 -6.59 -35.18 11.07
N SER A 14 -5.78 -35.03 12.11
CA SER A 14 -5.70 -33.81 12.89
C SER A 14 -5.10 -32.76 11.97
N ARG A 15 -5.98 -31.95 11.36
CA ARG A 15 -5.59 -30.69 10.74
C ARG A 15 -4.70 -29.92 11.73
N PRO A 16 -3.56 -29.35 11.31
CA PRO A 16 -2.83 -28.43 12.16
C PRO A 16 -3.79 -27.26 12.44
N GLY A 17 -4.29 -27.23 13.67
CA GLY A 17 -5.00 -26.08 14.17
C GLY A 17 -4.05 -24.90 14.05
N THR A 18 -4.42 -23.92 13.23
CA THR A 18 -4.03 -22.54 13.48
C THR A 18 -4.49 -22.23 14.90
N SER A 19 -3.61 -22.50 15.86
CA SER A 19 -3.75 -22.05 17.23
C SER A 19 -3.61 -20.54 17.16
N ALA A 20 -4.72 -19.87 16.87
CA ALA A 20 -4.88 -18.45 17.04
C ALA A 20 -4.94 -18.19 18.55
N ALA A 21 -3.79 -18.37 19.22
CA ALA A 21 -3.63 -17.88 20.57
C ALA A 21 -3.93 -16.38 20.54
N PRO A 22 -4.78 -15.86 21.45
CA PRO A 22 -5.04 -14.44 21.52
C PRO A 22 -3.71 -13.70 21.68
N LEU A 23 -3.47 -12.70 20.82
CA LEU A 23 -2.31 -11.83 20.93
C LEU A 23 -2.25 -11.21 22.32
N ARG A 24 -1.03 -11.00 22.83
CA ARG A 24 -0.88 -10.32 24.12
C ARG A 24 -1.45 -8.90 23.98
N PRO A 25 -1.98 -8.31 25.07
CA PRO A 25 -2.61 -6.99 25.01
C PRO A 25 -1.73 -5.89 24.38
N ALA A 26 -0.41 -5.95 24.59
CA ALA A 26 0.55 -5.01 24.01
C ALA A 26 0.69 -5.17 22.48
N ASP A 27 0.77 -6.41 22.00
CA ASP A 27 0.86 -6.71 20.57
C ASP A 27 -0.43 -6.32 19.84
N ARG A 28 -1.57 -6.56 20.51
CA ARG A 28 -2.88 -6.14 20.02
C ARG A 28 -3.00 -4.62 19.90
N ALA A 29 -2.57 -3.87 20.91
CA ALA A 29 -2.59 -2.41 20.88
C ALA A 29 -1.70 -1.85 19.77
N GLY A 30 -0.52 -2.44 19.54
CA GLY A 30 0.35 -2.09 18.41
C GLY A 30 -0.30 -2.33 17.05
N GLN A 31 -0.98 -3.47 16.89
CA GLN A 31 -1.71 -3.79 15.66
C GLN A 31 -2.90 -2.85 15.42
N GLU A 32 -3.70 -2.57 16.44
CA GLU A 32 -4.83 -1.63 16.36
C GLU A 32 -4.34 -0.22 15.99
N TYR A 33 -3.20 0.22 16.55
CA TYR A 33 -2.55 1.47 16.18
C TYR A 33 -2.12 1.49 14.71
N ALA A 34 -1.46 0.44 14.22
CA ALA A 34 -1.01 0.36 12.82
C ALA A 34 -2.20 0.44 11.84
N VAL A 35 -3.28 -0.28 12.12
CA VAL A 35 -4.51 -0.25 11.31
C VAL A 35 -5.15 1.13 11.35
N GLN A 36 -5.25 1.75 12.54
CA GLN A 36 -5.81 3.09 12.68
C GLN A 36 -4.97 4.15 11.94
N ARG A 37 -3.63 4.04 12.00
CA ARG A 37 -2.69 4.94 11.32
C ARG A 37 -2.83 4.86 9.80
N LEU A 38 -2.97 3.66 9.25
CA LEU A 38 -3.27 3.45 7.82
C LEU A 38 -4.63 4.03 7.43
N ALA A 39 -5.66 3.80 8.25
CA ALA A 39 -7.01 4.28 7.99
C ALA A 39 -7.12 5.82 8.02
N SER A 40 -6.25 6.49 8.78
CA SER A 40 -6.21 7.96 8.87
C SER A 40 -5.25 8.63 7.88
N ALA A 41 -4.45 7.87 7.12
CA ALA A 41 -3.44 8.45 6.24
C ALA A 41 -4.07 9.16 5.04
N GLU A 42 -3.58 10.35 4.70
CA GLU A 42 -3.97 11.01 3.45
C GLU A 42 -3.45 10.24 2.23
N VAL A 43 -4.07 10.44 1.06
CA VAL A 43 -3.69 9.73 -0.19
C VAL A 43 -2.20 9.92 -0.53
N GLY A 44 -1.65 11.11 -0.28
CA GLY A 44 -0.23 11.39 -0.52
C GLY A 44 0.71 10.80 0.53
N GLU A 45 0.22 10.55 1.74
CA GLU A 45 1.01 10.04 2.88
C GLU A 45 0.95 8.52 3.00
N PHE A 46 -0.11 7.89 2.47
CA PHE A 46 -0.35 6.46 2.58
C PHE A 46 0.86 5.59 2.18
N PRO A 47 1.56 5.84 1.05
CA PRO A 47 2.71 5.02 0.66
C PRO A 47 3.84 5.06 1.71
N GLU A 48 4.12 6.24 2.26
CA GLU A 48 5.15 6.45 3.28
C GLU A 48 4.76 5.78 4.60
N VAL A 49 3.51 5.95 5.03
CA VAL A 49 2.97 5.33 6.27
C VAL A 49 3.02 3.81 6.17
N LEU A 50 2.61 3.25 5.03
CA LEU A 50 2.66 1.81 4.80
C LEU A 50 4.10 1.28 4.78
N HIS A 51 5.00 1.98 4.10
CA HIS A 51 6.43 1.63 4.09
C HIS A 51 7.04 1.68 5.50
N GLN A 52 6.72 2.70 6.30
CA GLN A 52 7.21 2.84 7.67
C GLN A 52 6.74 1.68 8.57
N LEU A 53 5.46 1.32 8.50
CA LEU A 53 4.89 0.23 9.30
C LEU A 53 5.51 -1.11 8.93
N VAL A 54 5.59 -1.42 7.64
CA VAL A 54 6.19 -2.65 7.14
C VAL A 54 7.69 -2.70 7.51
N SER A 55 8.43 -1.59 7.36
CA SER A 55 9.84 -1.47 7.78
C SER A 55 10.06 -1.72 9.27
N SER A 56 9.12 -1.29 10.12
CA SER A 56 9.17 -1.54 11.56
C SER A 56 9.08 -3.04 11.88
N ASP A 57 8.25 -3.78 11.14
CA ASP A 57 8.07 -5.22 11.32
C ASP A 57 9.34 -6.00 10.92
N PHE A 58 10.06 -5.58 9.88
CA PHE A 58 11.41 -6.10 9.61
C PHE A 58 12.35 -5.93 10.79
N GLY A 59 12.39 -4.71 11.35
CA GLY A 59 13.21 -4.43 12.51
C GLY A 59 12.86 -5.34 13.69
N ALA A 60 11.60 -5.71 13.86
CA ALA A 60 11.18 -6.65 14.88
C ALA A 60 11.66 -8.09 14.59
N VAL A 61 11.56 -8.56 13.36
CA VAL A 61 12.03 -9.89 12.93
C VAL A 61 13.54 -10.01 13.04
N SER A 62 14.31 -9.00 12.60
CA SER A 62 15.76 -8.97 12.74
C SER A 62 16.20 -9.00 14.21
N ARG A 63 15.55 -8.24 15.09
CA ARG A 63 15.83 -8.28 16.54
C ARG A 63 15.51 -9.65 17.15
N LEU A 64 14.44 -10.31 16.68
CA LEU A 64 14.10 -11.66 17.14
C LEU A 64 15.17 -12.67 16.73
N HIS A 65 15.65 -12.60 15.48
CA HIS A 65 16.77 -13.42 15.01
C HIS A 65 18.00 -13.23 15.90
N GLU A 66 18.44 -11.99 16.12
CA GLU A 66 19.59 -11.67 16.97
C GLU A 66 19.47 -12.26 18.38
N LEU A 67 18.30 -12.13 19.01
CA LEU A 67 18.03 -12.68 20.34
C LEU A 67 18.12 -14.21 20.36
N VAL A 68 17.54 -14.87 19.35
CA VAL A 68 17.53 -16.35 19.28
C VAL A 68 18.93 -16.89 18.96
N SER A 69 19.67 -16.26 18.06
CA SER A 69 21.06 -16.61 17.77
C SER A 69 21.96 -16.42 19.00
N ALA A 70 21.79 -15.33 19.74
CA ALA A 70 22.53 -15.10 20.99
C ALA A 70 22.22 -16.18 22.05
N ALA A 71 20.95 -16.60 22.16
CA ALA A 71 20.55 -17.68 23.05
C ALA A 71 21.12 -19.04 22.60
N ALA A 72 21.14 -19.32 21.29
CA ALA A 72 21.75 -20.53 20.74
C ALA A 72 23.25 -20.59 21.07
N GLN A 73 23.98 -19.49 20.86
CA GLN A 73 25.40 -19.39 21.21
C GLN A 73 25.63 -19.61 22.70
N TRP A 74 24.84 -18.97 23.56
CA TRP A 74 24.92 -19.17 25.00
C TRP A 74 24.74 -20.65 25.37
N CYS A 75 23.81 -21.37 24.73
CA CYS A 75 23.61 -22.79 24.97
C CYS A 75 24.83 -23.65 24.57
N GLN A 76 25.52 -23.29 23.48
CA GLN A 76 26.76 -23.96 23.08
C GLN A 76 27.86 -23.75 24.13
N ASP A 77 28.04 -22.51 24.59
CA ASP A 77 29.05 -22.14 25.58
C ASP A 77 28.83 -22.83 26.93
N HIS A 78 27.58 -23.15 27.27
CA HIS A 78 27.18 -23.76 28.55
C HIS A 78 26.88 -25.27 28.44
N GLY A 79 27.20 -25.89 27.30
CA GLY A 79 27.10 -27.34 27.11
C GLY A 79 25.68 -27.90 26.90
N VAL A 80 24.68 -27.04 26.71
CA VAL A 80 23.27 -27.42 26.46
C VAL A 80 23.03 -27.63 24.96
N ARG A 81 23.86 -28.47 24.33
CA ARG A 81 24.02 -28.57 22.87
C ARG A 81 22.73 -28.87 22.10
N ARG A 82 21.87 -29.75 22.64
CA ARG A 82 20.59 -30.10 21.98
C ARG A 82 19.67 -28.87 21.88
N TYR A 83 19.52 -28.13 22.97
CA TYR A 83 18.68 -26.94 23.00
C TYR A 83 19.28 -25.82 22.15
N GLY A 84 20.62 -25.69 22.15
CA GLY A 84 21.34 -24.79 21.23
C GLY A 84 21.03 -25.08 19.77
N ALA A 85 21.04 -26.35 19.34
CA ALA A 85 20.71 -26.74 17.97
C ALA A 85 19.23 -26.47 17.61
N GLU A 86 18.30 -26.67 18.55
CA GLU A 86 16.88 -26.34 18.35
C GLU A 86 16.67 -24.82 18.18
N LEU A 87 17.40 -23.99 18.92
CA LEU A 87 17.38 -22.54 18.77
C LEU A 87 18.06 -22.07 17.48
N ASP A 88 19.12 -22.72 17.05
CA ASP A 88 19.83 -22.40 15.80
C ASP A 88 18.92 -22.64 14.59
N ALA A 89 18.25 -23.79 14.54
CA ALA A 89 17.24 -24.09 13.52
C ALA A 89 16.05 -23.11 13.57
N LEU A 90 15.73 -22.56 14.74
CA LEU A 90 14.72 -21.51 14.86
C LEU A 90 15.22 -20.17 14.30
N ALA A 91 16.49 -19.82 14.52
CA ALA A 91 17.09 -18.63 13.93
C ALA A 91 17.08 -18.71 12.40
N GLU A 92 17.45 -19.86 11.81
CA GLU A 92 17.39 -20.08 10.36
C GLU A 92 15.99 -19.81 9.79
N ARG A 93 14.95 -20.36 10.42
CA ARG A 93 13.55 -20.10 10.03
C ARG A 93 13.13 -18.64 10.17
N ILE A 94 13.64 -17.93 11.18
CA ILE A 94 13.34 -16.49 11.33
C ILE A 94 14.00 -15.70 10.18
N THR A 95 15.19 -16.09 9.76
CA THR A 95 15.86 -15.51 8.59
C THR A 95 15.05 -15.73 7.32
N GLU A 96 14.57 -16.95 7.06
CA GLU A 96 13.70 -17.25 5.92
C GLU A 96 12.45 -16.36 5.90
N VAL A 97 11.79 -16.20 7.06
CA VAL A 97 10.63 -15.28 7.18
C VAL A 97 11.03 -13.83 6.93
N GLY A 98 12.21 -13.41 7.40
CA GLY A 98 12.75 -12.07 7.13
C GLY A 98 12.97 -11.82 5.63
N GLU A 99 13.50 -12.80 4.91
CA GLU A 99 13.70 -12.75 3.45
C GLU A 99 12.35 -12.71 2.71
N GLU A 100 11.38 -13.54 3.08
CA GLU A 100 10.04 -13.53 2.48
C GLU A 100 9.35 -12.18 2.69
N LEU A 101 9.41 -11.64 3.91
CA LEU A 101 8.89 -10.30 4.18
C LEU A 101 9.56 -9.27 3.28
N HIS A 102 10.89 -9.39 3.06
CA HIS A 102 11.68 -8.45 2.26
C HIS A 102 11.14 -8.35 0.84
N LEU A 103 10.95 -9.51 0.22
CA LEU A 103 10.37 -9.63 -1.12
C LEU A 103 8.94 -9.06 -1.18
N VAL A 104 8.13 -9.28 -0.14
CA VAL A 104 6.77 -8.70 -0.05
C VAL A 104 6.84 -7.17 -0.02
N ASN A 105 7.75 -6.59 0.77
CA ASN A 105 7.90 -5.14 0.86
C ASN A 105 8.42 -4.52 -0.45
N GLU A 106 9.40 -5.15 -1.10
CA GLU A 106 9.88 -4.69 -2.41
C GLU A 106 8.78 -4.76 -3.48
N GLY A 107 8.03 -5.87 -3.52
CA GLY A 107 6.90 -6.03 -4.44
C GLY A 107 5.82 -4.97 -4.21
N LEU A 108 5.47 -4.71 -2.96
CA LEU A 108 4.49 -3.70 -2.57
C LEU A 108 4.94 -2.28 -2.96
N ALA A 109 6.20 -1.95 -2.70
CA ALA A 109 6.77 -0.65 -3.09
C ALA A 109 6.75 -0.45 -4.61
N GLY A 110 7.11 -1.49 -5.37
CA GLY A 110 7.05 -1.49 -6.83
C GLY A 110 5.64 -1.30 -7.39
N GLU A 111 4.64 -2.00 -6.82
CA GLU A 111 3.24 -1.84 -7.24
C GLU A 111 2.69 -0.44 -6.95
N LEU A 112 3.01 0.13 -5.79
CA LEU A 112 2.57 1.47 -5.41
C LEU A 112 3.21 2.54 -6.29
N ALA A 113 4.52 2.43 -6.55
CA ALA A 113 5.22 3.32 -7.47
C ALA A 113 4.62 3.24 -8.88
N GLY A 114 4.41 2.03 -9.40
CA GLY A 114 3.82 1.83 -10.73
C GLY A 114 2.40 2.39 -10.87
N ARG A 115 1.55 2.26 -9.85
CA ARG A 115 0.19 2.86 -9.87
C ARG A 115 0.23 4.37 -9.75
N SER A 116 1.14 4.91 -8.95
CA SER A 116 1.35 6.36 -8.81
C SER A 116 1.79 6.98 -10.14
N GLU A 117 2.76 6.37 -10.82
CA GLU A 117 3.22 6.80 -12.15
C GLU A 117 2.11 6.72 -13.20
N GLN A 118 1.32 5.65 -13.19
CA GLN A 118 0.16 5.51 -14.10
C GLN A 118 -0.88 6.62 -13.87
N LEU A 119 -1.17 6.96 -12.62
CA LEU A 119 -2.08 8.05 -12.27
C LEU A 119 -1.51 9.41 -12.71
N ALA A 120 -0.23 9.68 -12.44
CA ALA A 120 0.44 10.90 -12.87
C ALA A 120 0.45 11.04 -14.41
N ALA A 121 0.70 9.94 -15.13
CA ALA A 121 0.64 9.90 -16.58
C ALA A 121 -0.79 10.13 -17.12
N ALA A 122 -1.81 9.57 -16.48
CA ALA A 122 -3.21 9.78 -16.85
C ALA A 122 -3.67 11.24 -16.64
N VAL A 123 -3.26 11.87 -15.53
CA VAL A 123 -3.51 13.30 -15.27
C VAL A 123 -2.79 14.17 -16.30
N SER A 124 -1.54 13.86 -16.62
CA SER A 124 -0.75 14.61 -17.61
C SER A 124 -1.30 14.49 -19.03
N ARG A 125 -2.00 13.39 -19.34
CA ARG A 125 -2.66 13.16 -20.64
C ARG A 125 -4.10 13.69 -20.70
N SER A 126 -4.70 14.08 -19.58
CA SER A 126 -5.97 14.80 -19.60
C SER A 126 -5.75 16.19 -20.19
N PRO A 127 -6.41 16.54 -21.31
CA PRO A 127 -6.36 17.91 -21.79
C PRO A 127 -7.06 18.77 -20.73
N ALA A 128 -6.32 19.66 -20.07
CA ALA A 128 -6.94 20.76 -19.36
C ALA A 128 -7.89 21.44 -20.35
N HIS A 129 -9.19 21.34 -20.08
CA HIS A 129 -10.22 21.95 -20.91
C HIS A 129 -9.82 23.42 -21.07
N PRO A 130 -9.52 23.92 -22.29
CA PRO A 130 -9.18 25.32 -22.42
C PRO A 130 -10.37 26.08 -21.89
N ALA A 131 -10.16 26.90 -20.85
CA ALA A 131 -11.15 27.83 -20.37
C ALA A 131 -11.58 28.66 -21.58
N ARG A 132 -12.73 28.28 -22.17
CA ARG A 132 -13.31 28.95 -23.31
C ARG A 132 -13.67 30.33 -22.81
N ARG A 133 -12.75 31.28 -22.98
CA ARG A 133 -13.02 32.71 -22.82
C ARG A 133 -14.30 32.98 -23.62
N PRO A 134 -15.36 33.53 -23.01
CA PRO A 134 -16.45 34.04 -23.79
C PRO A 134 -15.91 35.25 -24.56
N SER A 135 -15.69 35.11 -25.87
CA SER A 135 -15.56 36.25 -26.77
C SER A 135 -16.90 36.99 -26.81
N PRO A 136 -16.97 38.29 -26.46
CA PRO A 136 -18.18 39.07 -26.65
C PRO A 136 -18.14 39.75 -28.01
N ALA A 137 -18.69 39.09 -29.04
CA ALA A 137 -19.08 39.69 -30.32
C ALA A 137 -19.82 38.61 -31.13
N ALA A 138 -20.96 38.82 -31.77
CA ALA A 138 -21.80 39.97 -31.97
C ALA A 138 -23.20 39.42 -32.30
N SER A 139 -24.25 39.93 -31.67
CA SER A 139 -25.63 39.65 -32.07
C SER A 139 -26.33 40.97 -32.32
N VAL A 140 -26.23 41.47 -33.55
CA VAL A 140 -27.29 42.30 -34.15
C VAL A 140 -27.37 41.94 -35.63
N SER A 141 -28.31 41.05 -35.94
CA SER A 141 -28.82 40.88 -37.29
C SER A 141 -30.01 41.81 -37.44
N ALA A 142 -29.84 42.92 -38.16
CA ALA A 142 -30.92 43.67 -38.78
C ALA A 142 -30.36 44.46 -39.97
N SER A 143 -30.91 44.18 -41.14
CA SER A 143 -30.79 44.98 -42.38
C SER A 143 -32.20 45.11 -42.96
N PRO A 144 -32.49 46.02 -43.90
CA PRO A 144 -31.82 47.28 -44.24
C PRO A 144 -32.84 48.44 -44.38
N VAL A 145 -32.43 49.70 -44.20
CA VAL A 145 -33.13 50.85 -44.79
C VAL A 145 -32.15 51.64 -45.64
N ARG A 146 -32.45 51.70 -46.93
CA ARG A 146 -31.85 52.61 -47.89
C ARG A 146 -32.36 54.03 -47.61
N LEU A 147 -31.47 55.02 -47.66
CA LEU A 147 -31.68 56.21 -48.50
C LEU A 147 -30.33 56.85 -48.82
N GLY A 148 -30.14 57.20 -50.09
CA GLY A 148 -28.88 57.66 -50.64
C GLY A 148 -28.50 59.10 -50.25
N ALA A 149 -27.19 59.33 -50.39
CA ALA A 149 -26.39 60.56 -50.42
C ALA A 149 -27.04 61.73 -51.23
N PRO A 150 -26.58 63.02 -51.11
CA PRO A 150 -25.16 63.40 -50.98
C PRO A 150 -24.77 64.65 -50.17
N VAL A 151 -23.50 64.65 -49.75
CA VAL A 151 -22.60 65.79 -49.46
C VAL A 151 -21.93 66.17 -50.79
N PRO A 152 -21.59 67.45 -51.13
CA PRO A 152 -20.70 68.31 -50.33
C PRO A 152 -20.91 69.83 -50.44
N GLY A 153 -20.20 70.60 -49.59
CA GLY A 153 -19.97 72.03 -49.86
C GLY A 153 -19.34 72.82 -48.72
N ARG A 154 -17.99 72.89 -48.70
CA ARG A 154 -17.25 73.93 -48.00
C ARG A 154 -17.65 75.32 -48.52
N ARG A 155 -17.82 76.31 -47.64
CA ARG A 155 -17.46 77.71 -47.96
C ARG A 155 -17.15 78.52 -46.70
N SER A 156 -15.93 79.05 -46.64
CA SER A 156 -15.47 80.10 -45.74
C SER A 156 -16.25 81.41 -45.97
N GLY A 157 -16.37 82.24 -44.94
CA GLY A 157 -16.77 83.65 -45.09
C GLY A 157 -16.92 84.33 -43.74
N ARG A 158 -16.22 85.46 -43.59
CA ARG A 158 -16.12 86.34 -42.43
C ARG A 158 -17.41 87.11 -42.15
#